data_AF-A0A2A2S8Q0-F1
#
_entry.id   AF-A0A2A2S8Q0-F1
#
_cell.length_a   1.000
_cell.length_b   1.000
_cell.length_c   1.000
_cell.angle_alpha   90.00
_cell.angle_beta   90.00
_cell.angle_gamma   90.00
#
_symmetry.space_group_name_H-M   'P 1'
#
loop_
_entity.id
_entity.type
_entity.pdbx_description
1 polymer ?
#
loop_
_entity_poly.entity_id
_entity_poly.type
_entity_poly.pdbx_seq_one_letter_code
_entity_poly.pdbx_strand_id
1 'polypeptide(L)'
;MNTEIFNEAELPLDDLAAIGLVSDGRVMLEEADLKALLSGRRTQMLPLKNLEYAEIRIASLNAKISLVSGVAGKPELMIHPTYLRSTAPEYLSEEESWALETGDEISLEKDIVDSKGQKKRVLVEFDRETNQFLETDEEKLEAPDEINGQPLTPEQKAKFKRGKEVEVADGTKVQYTATNRNGIRANRLALIASIVFDGGISYLLFHGIKAFIGQKHDAASSELSQDYKDTLQKMKQQQEKEPAPVLDLSGDDKTRTNSRRSR
;
A
#
# COMPACT_ATOMS: atom_id res chain seq x y z
N MET A 1 -8.91 7.37 10.96
CA MET A 1 -7.45 7.53 10.83
C MET A 1 -7.00 6.61 9.71
N ASN A 2 -6.01 7.08 8.96
CA ASN A 2 -5.51 6.49 7.73
C ASN A 2 -4.98 5.05 7.94
N THR A 3 -4.99 4.25 6.87
CA THR A 3 -4.23 2.99 6.71
C THR A 3 -2.71 3.18 6.77
N GLU A 4 -2.26 4.16 7.53
CA GLU A 4 -0.87 4.54 7.71
C GLU A 4 -0.34 3.81 8.94
N ILE A 5 0.65 2.95 8.70
CA ILE A 5 1.39 2.22 9.73
C ILE A 5 2.41 3.17 10.37
N PHE A 6 2.90 4.14 9.59
CA PHE A 6 3.91 5.12 10.01
C PHE A 6 3.32 6.53 10.04
N ASN A 7 3.73 7.31 11.04
CA ASN A 7 3.38 8.71 11.13
C ASN A 7 4.27 9.55 10.21
N GLU A 8 3.69 10.46 9.43
CA GLU A 8 4.43 11.36 8.55
C GLU A 8 5.49 12.19 9.31
N ALA A 9 5.21 12.57 10.55
CA ALA A 9 6.15 13.31 11.40
C ALA A 9 7.39 12.48 11.81
N GLU A 10 7.33 11.15 11.65
CA GLU A 10 8.42 10.22 11.99
C GLU A 10 9.21 9.76 10.76
N LEU A 11 8.95 10.34 9.57
CA LEU A 11 9.69 10.01 8.37
C LEU A 11 11.20 10.17 8.58
N PRO A 12 12.03 9.23 8.07
CA PRO A 12 13.48 9.33 8.16
C PRO A 12 13.99 10.36 7.14
N LEU A 13 13.83 11.66 7.47
CA LEU A 13 14.13 12.76 6.56
C LEU A 13 15.61 12.80 6.14
N ASP A 14 16.52 12.44 7.03
CA ASP A 14 17.95 12.38 6.73
C ASP A 14 18.25 11.31 5.67
N ASP A 15 17.64 10.12 5.78
CA ASP A 15 17.80 9.04 4.79
C ASP A 15 17.16 9.42 3.44
N LEU A 16 15.97 10.03 3.46
CA LEU A 16 15.31 10.53 2.26
C LEU A 16 16.14 11.63 1.56
N ALA A 17 16.76 12.52 2.33
CA ALA A 17 17.64 13.54 1.81
C ALA A 17 18.91 12.94 1.19
N ALA A 18 19.48 11.92 1.82
CA ALA A 18 20.67 11.22 1.34
C ALA A 18 20.47 10.58 -0.04
N ILE A 19 19.24 10.23 -0.40
CA ILE A 19 18.90 9.67 -1.72
C ILE A 19 18.25 10.69 -2.68
N GLY A 20 18.30 11.97 -2.33
CA GLY A 20 17.83 13.06 -3.19
C GLY A 20 16.32 13.21 -3.28
N LEU A 21 15.57 12.68 -2.30
CA LEU A 21 14.12 12.83 -2.20
C LEU A 21 13.69 13.96 -1.26
N VAL A 22 14.62 14.81 -0.82
CA VAL A 22 14.33 16.04 -0.10
C VAL A 22 15.00 17.23 -0.80
N SER A 23 14.25 18.30 -1.03
CA SER A 23 14.76 19.58 -1.55
C SER A 23 14.13 20.72 -0.77
N ASP A 24 14.94 21.70 -0.35
CA ASP A 24 14.48 22.90 0.38
C ASP A 24 13.60 22.58 1.61
N GLY A 25 13.96 21.50 2.32
CA GLY A 25 13.22 21.02 3.49
C GLY A 25 11.88 20.35 3.18
N ARG A 26 11.61 20.00 1.92
CA ARG A 26 10.37 19.34 1.48
C ARG A 26 10.66 17.97 0.89
N VAL A 27 9.81 17.00 1.23
CA VAL A 27 9.83 15.67 0.62
C VAL A 27 9.33 15.77 -0.83
N MET A 28 10.14 15.30 -1.76
CA MET A 28 9.92 15.35 -3.21
C MET A 28 9.24 14.07 -3.69
N LEU A 29 8.10 13.73 -3.09
CA LEU A 29 7.29 12.58 -3.46
C LEU A 29 5.91 13.02 -3.94
N GLU A 30 5.37 12.27 -4.91
CA GLU A 30 3.94 12.37 -5.21
C GLU A 30 3.14 11.91 -3.99
N GLU A 31 1.96 12.50 -3.79
CA GLU A 31 1.06 12.14 -2.68
C GLU A 31 0.76 10.63 -2.64
N ALA A 32 0.62 10.00 -3.80
CA ALA A 32 0.38 8.55 -3.90
C ALA A 32 1.58 7.72 -3.41
N ASP A 33 2.82 8.17 -3.66
CA ASP A 33 4.04 7.50 -3.20
C ASP A 33 4.26 7.73 -1.70
N LEU A 34 4.00 8.95 -1.21
CA LEU A 34 4.04 9.26 0.21
C LEU A 34 3.04 8.38 1.00
N LYS A 35 1.78 8.30 0.55
CA LYS A 35 0.77 7.41 1.15
C LYS A 35 1.18 5.94 1.10
N ALA A 36 1.82 5.50 0.01
CA ALA A 36 2.33 4.14 -0.07
C ALA A 36 3.40 3.88 1.00
N LEU A 37 4.38 4.78 1.14
CA LEU A 37 5.41 4.69 2.18
C LEU A 37 4.82 4.63 3.59
N LEU A 38 3.90 5.53 3.92
CA LEU A 38 3.29 5.60 5.25
C LEU A 38 2.45 4.36 5.56
N SER A 39 1.88 3.70 4.54
CA SER A 39 1.23 2.39 4.67
C SER A 39 2.21 1.19 4.66
N GLY A 40 3.53 1.42 4.64
CA GLY A 40 4.53 0.36 4.54
C GLY A 40 4.60 -0.33 3.17
N ARG A 41 3.91 0.19 2.16
CA ARG A 41 3.95 -0.30 0.78
C ARG A 41 5.16 0.27 0.04
N ARG A 42 5.50 -0.36 -1.09
CA ARG A 42 6.52 0.13 -2.01
C ARG A 42 5.97 1.28 -2.87
N THR A 43 6.79 2.28 -3.14
CA THR A 43 6.48 3.34 -4.13
C THR A 43 6.47 2.80 -5.56
N GLN A 44 6.18 3.67 -6.53
CA GLN A 44 6.64 3.45 -7.90
C GLN A 44 8.17 3.53 -8.00
N MET A 45 8.74 3.21 -9.17
CA MET A 45 10.17 3.44 -9.42
C MET A 45 10.48 4.93 -9.36
N LEU A 46 11.37 5.33 -8.46
CA LEU A 46 11.79 6.71 -8.26
C LEU A 46 13.24 6.90 -8.73
N PRO A 47 13.57 8.06 -9.34
CA PRO A 47 14.94 8.41 -9.64
C PRO A 47 15.65 8.91 -8.38
N LEU A 48 16.41 8.02 -7.74
CA LEU A 48 17.26 8.36 -6.60
C LEU A 48 18.56 8.97 -7.08
N LYS A 49 19.12 9.91 -6.31
CA LYS A 49 20.35 10.63 -6.65
C LYS A 49 21.32 10.65 -5.48
N ASN A 50 22.59 10.83 -5.81
CA ASN A 50 23.67 11.02 -4.82
C ASN A 50 23.80 9.86 -3.83
N LEU A 51 23.57 8.62 -4.28
CA LEU A 51 23.65 7.48 -3.37
C LEU A 51 25.12 7.20 -3.06
N GLU A 52 25.42 7.18 -1.77
CA GLU A 52 26.74 6.80 -1.26
C GLU A 52 26.59 5.56 -0.38
N TYR A 53 27.32 4.50 -0.72
CA TYR A 53 27.40 3.31 0.11
C TYR A 53 28.84 2.82 0.16
N ALA A 54 29.41 2.82 1.37
CA ALA A 54 30.83 2.61 1.60
C ALA A 54 31.68 3.55 0.72
N GLU A 55 32.56 3.02 -0.13
CA GLU A 55 33.43 3.80 -1.03
C GLU A 55 32.83 3.99 -2.43
N ILE A 56 31.59 3.55 -2.66
CA ILE A 56 30.93 3.60 -3.97
C ILE A 56 29.99 4.80 -4.00
N ARG A 57 30.19 5.66 -5.00
CA ARG A 57 29.28 6.77 -5.34
C ARG A 57 28.48 6.42 -6.58
N ILE A 58 27.16 6.42 -6.44
CA ILE A 58 26.21 6.20 -7.54
C ILE A 58 25.49 7.52 -7.78
N ALA A 59 25.77 8.14 -8.93
CA ALA A 59 25.18 9.43 -9.28
C ALA A 59 23.65 9.37 -9.31
N SER A 60 23.10 8.28 -9.85
CA SER A 60 21.67 8.05 -9.90
C SER A 60 21.32 6.58 -9.99
N LEU A 61 20.21 6.19 -9.40
CA LEU A 61 19.66 4.84 -9.43
C LEU A 61 18.13 4.92 -9.47
N ASN A 62 17.49 4.19 -10.38
CA ASN A 62 16.04 4.01 -10.30
C ASN A 62 15.75 2.84 -9.34
N ALA A 63 14.94 3.08 -8.33
CA ALA A 63 14.55 2.06 -7.34
C ALA A 63 13.14 2.35 -6.78
N LYS A 64 12.46 1.31 -6.30
CA LYS A 64 11.32 1.51 -5.38
C LYS A 64 11.87 1.71 -3.97
N ILE A 65 11.09 2.37 -3.11
CA ILE A 65 11.41 2.48 -1.69
C ILE A 65 10.21 2.05 -0.84
N SER A 66 10.47 1.64 0.39
CA SER A 66 9.44 1.34 1.39
C SER A 66 9.93 1.70 2.79
N LEU A 67 9.01 1.79 3.76
CA LEU A 67 9.35 1.89 5.17
C LEU A 67 9.10 0.56 5.87
N VAL A 68 9.99 0.22 6.80
CA VAL A 68 9.85 -0.93 7.70
C VAL A 68 10.02 -0.49 9.15
N SER A 69 9.44 -1.22 10.09
CA SER A 69 9.67 -0.95 11.52
C SER A 69 11.08 -1.39 11.91
N GLY A 70 11.90 -0.41 12.23
CA GLY A 70 13.28 -0.55 12.68
C GLY A 70 13.43 -0.78 14.18
N VAL A 71 14.64 -0.55 14.67
CA VAL A 71 14.95 -0.65 16.11
C VAL A 71 14.10 0.35 16.91
N ALA A 72 13.52 -0.12 18.02
CA ALA A 72 12.60 0.64 18.87
C ALA A 72 11.32 1.14 18.16
N GLY A 73 10.96 0.55 17.01
CA GLY A 73 9.74 0.87 16.28
C GLY A 73 9.84 2.10 15.37
N LYS A 74 11.01 2.72 15.25
CA LYS A 74 11.22 3.86 14.34
C LYS A 74 11.16 3.41 12.88
N PRO A 75 10.61 4.22 11.95
CA PRO A 75 10.62 3.88 10.53
C PRO A 75 12.06 3.84 9.98
N GLU A 76 12.40 2.77 9.29
CA GLU A 76 13.66 2.61 8.54
C GLU A 76 13.37 2.56 7.04
N LEU A 77 14.19 3.25 6.25
CA LEU A 77 14.06 3.33 4.80
C LEU A 77 14.71 2.13 4.11
N MET A 78 13.93 1.44 3.27
CA MET A 78 14.41 0.34 2.43
C MET A 78 14.45 0.77 0.97
N ILE A 79 15.54 0.46 0.27
CA ILE A 79 15.74 0.71 -1.16
C ILE A 79 15.68 -0.61 -1.91
N HIS A 80 14.84 -0.68 -2.94
CA HIS A 80 14.60 -1.85 -3.77
C HIS A 80 15.02 -1.55 -5.22
N PRO A 81 16.30 -1.75 -5.58
CA PRO A 81 16.76 -1.57 -6.94
C PRO A 81 16.25 -2.67 -7.87
N THR A 82 16.45 -2.50 -9.18
CA THR A 82 16.30 -3.59 -10.13
C THR A 82 17.51 -4.53 -10.05
N TYR A 83 17.30 -5.74 -9.55
CA TYR A 83 18.33 -6.76 -9.47
C TYR A 83 18.58 -7.44 -10.82
N LEU A 84 19.83 -7.80 -11.11
CA LEU A 84 20.17 -8.54 -12.34
C LEU A 84 19.57 -9.95 -12.37
N ARG A 85 19.42 -10.56 -11.19
CA ARG A 85 18.82 -11.89 -11.00
C ARG A 85 17.95 -11.86 -9.76
N SER A 86 16.81 -12.52 -9.85
CA SER A 86 15.95 -12.82 -8.71
C SER A 86 16.60 -13.90 -7.83
N THR A 87 16.13 -13.99 -6.59
CA THR A 87 16.41 -15.11 -5.70
C THR A 87 15.08 -15.57 -5.14
N ALA A 88 14.64 -16.75 -5.57
CA ALA A 88 13.40 -17.34 -5.09
C ALA A 88 13.55 -17.79 -3.63
N PRO A 89 12.49 -17.66 -2.81
CA PRO A 89 12.46 -18.28 -1.49
C PRO A 89 12.67 -19.80 -1.57
N GLU A 90 13.43 -20.36 -0.63
CA GLU A 90 13.82 -21.79 -0.65
C GLU A 90 12.64 -22.76 -0.62
N TYR A 91 11.47 -22.32 -0.16
CA TYR A 91 10.25 -23.12 -0.08
C TYR A 91 9.41 -23.11 -1.36
N LEU A 92 9.78 -22.33 -2.39
CA LEU A 92 9.19 -22.42 -3.71
C LEU A 92 9.89 -23.50 -4.53
N SER A 93 9.11 -24.27 -5.29
CA SER A 93 9.70 -25.11 -6.33
C SER A 93 10.22 -24.26 -7.49
N GLU A 94 11.05 -24.87 -8.35
CA GLU A 94 11.51 -24.22 -9.58
C GLU A 94 10.34 -23.87 -10.51
N GLU A 95 9.35 -24.76 -10.62
CA GLU A 95 8.14 -24.55 -11.43
C GLU A 95 7.29 -23.39 -10.90
N GLU A 96 7.10 -23.31 -9.58
CA GLU A 96 6.36 -22.22 -8.93
C GLU A 96 7.06 -20.87 -9.09
N SER A 97 8.39 -20.87 -8.92
CA SER A 97 9.22 -19.67 -9.08
C SER A 97 9.15 -19.20 -10.54
N TRP A 98 9.30 -20.12 -11.48
CA TRP A 98 9.20 -19.84 -12.91
C TRP A 98 7.83 -19.27 -13.28
N ALA A 99 6.74 -19.88 -12.81
CA ALA A 99 5.38 -19.42 -13.09
C ALA A 99 5.12 -17.98 -12.60
N LEU A 100 5.66 -17.61 -11.44
CA LEU A 100 5.60 -16.23 -10.93
C LEU A 100 6.44 -15.26 -11.79
N GLU A 101 7.65 -15.67 -12.18
CA GLU A 101 8.55 -14.84 -13.00
C GLU A 101 7.97 -14.56 -14.40
N THR A 102 7.50 -15.61 -15.07
CA THR A 102 6.84 -15.51 -16.39
C THR A 102 5.45 -14.88 -16.31
N GLY A 103 4.88 -14.84 -15.10
CA GLY A 103 3.52 -14.37 -14.80
C GLY A 103 2.44 -15.27 -15.38
N ASP A 104 2.75 -16.55 -15.53
CA ASP A 104 1.74 -17.60 -15.68
C ASP A 104 0.88 -17.69 -14.41
N GLU A 105 1.51 -17.45 -13.26
CA GLU A 105 0.85 -17.23 -11.97
C GLU A 105 1.13 -15.81 -11.47
N ILE A 106 0.10 -15.16 -10.91
CA ILE A 106 0.23 -13.78 -10.40
C ILE A 106 0.73 -13.76 -8.97
N SER A 107 0.32 -14.77 -8.19
CA SER A 107 0.62 -14.88 -6.78
C SER A 107 0.41 -16.32 -6.31
N LEU A 108 1.20 -16.79 -5.34
CA LEU A 108 1.06 -18.11 -4.73
C LEU A 108 0.84 -17.99 -3.22
N GLU A 109 -0.08 -18.79 -2.68
CA GLU A 109 -0.26 -18.93 -1.24
C GLU A 109 0.65 -20.04 -0.70
N LYS A 110 1.38 -19.78 0.39
CA LYS A 110 2.26 -20.76 1.05
C LYS A 110 2.09 -20.73 2.56
N ASP A 111 2.02 -21.92 3.17
CA ASP A 111 2.16 -22.08 4.61
C ASP A 111 3.64 -22.30 4.92
N ILE A 112 4.27 -21.36 5.63
CA ILE A 112 5.70 -21.41 5.95
C ILE A 112 5.94 -21.32 7.46
N VAL A 113 7.16 -21.68 7.86
CA VAL A 113 7.65 -21.49 9.23
C VAL A 113 8.65 -20.34 9.19
N ASP A 114 8.41 -19.30 9.97
CA ASP A 114 9.32 -18.16 10.04
C ASP A 114 10.61 -18.48 10.81
N SER A 115 11.54 -17.53 10.84
CA SER A 115 12.82 -17.67 11.56
C SER A 115 12.68 -17.85 13.07
N LYS A 116 11.49 -17.58 13.63
CA LYS A 116 11.15 -17.78 15.05
C LYS A 116 10.41 -19.10 15.30
N GLY A 117 10.23 -19.93 14.29
CA GLY A 117 9.51 -21.20 14.39
C GLY A 117 7.99 -21.08 14.35
N GLN A 118 7.46 -19.90 14.04
CA GLN A 118 6.01 -19.66 13.99
C GLN A 118 5.47 -20.00 12.60
N LYS A 119 4.34 -20.71 12.56
CA LYS A 119 3.62 -20.98 11.33
C LYS A 119 2.91 -19.70 10.88
N LYS A 120 3.08 -19.32 9.63
CA LYS A 120 2.37 -18.21 9.01
C LYS A 120 1.98 -18.57 7.58
N ARG A 121 0.89 -17.97 7.10
CA ARG A 121 0.49 -18.05 5.71
C ARG A 121 0.95 -16.79 4.99
N VAL A 122 1.65 -16.98 3.87
CA VAL A 122 2.18 -15.88 3.07
C VAL A 122 1.63 -15.92 1.65
N LEU A 123 1.41 -14.74 1.10
CA LEU A 123 1.24 -14.52 -0.33
C LEU A 123 2.61 -14.19 -0.93
N VAL A 124 3.00 -14.91 -1.97
CA VAL A 124 4.23 -14.67 -2.71
C VAL A 124 3.90 -14.12 -4.09
N GLU A 125 4.46 -12.96 -4.42
CA GLU A 125 4.33 -12.31 -5.73
C GLU A 125 5.70 -12.05 -6.34
N PHE A 126 5.75 -11.78 -7.64
CA PHE A 126 6.97 -11.36 -8.32
C PHE A 126 6.87 -9.92 -8.83
N ASP A 127 7.74 -9.05 -8.31
CA ASP A 127 7.87 -7.67 -8.76
C ASP A 127 8.85 -7.58 -9.92
N ARG A 128 8.28 -7.49 -11.13
CA ARG A 128 9.05 -7.39 -12.38
C ARG A 128 9.87 -6.10 -12.51
N GLU A 129 9.48 -5.02 -11.83
CA GLU A 129 10.22 -3.75 -11.91
C GLU A 129 11.53 -3.84 -11.11
N THR A 130 11.54 -4.60 -10.02
CA THR A 130 12.72 -4.81 -9.16
C THR A 130 13.41 -6.16 -9.36
N ASN A 131 12.80 -7.09 -10.11
CA ASN A 131 13.24 -8.48 -10.26
C ASN A 131 13.33 -9.22 -8.91
N GLN A 132 12.28 -9.11 -8.10
CA GLN A 132 12.25 -9.65 -6.74
C GLN A 132 10.97 -10.42 -6.44
N PHE A 133 11.10 -11.49 -5.65
CA PHE A 133 9.97 -12.11 -4.98
C PHE A 133 9.58 -11.29 -3.75
N LEU A 134 8.28 -11.05 -3.58
CA LEU A 134 7.68 -10.34 -2.46
C LEU A 134 6.90 -11.32 -1.62
N GLU A 135 7.22 -11.41 -0.34
CA GLU A 135 6.43 -12.14 0.65
C GLU A 135 5.55 -11.17 1.45
N THR A 136 4.26 -11.44 1.46
CA THR A 136 3.29 -10.71 2.30
C THR A 136 2.65 -11.67 3.30
N ASP A 137 2.68 -11.32 4.57
CA ASP A 137 2.00 -12.06 5.64
C ASP A 137 0.48 -11.80 5.58
N GLU A 138 -0.33 -12.85 5.38
CA GLU A 138 -1.80 -12.73 5.25
C GLU A 138 -2.42 -12.09 6.51
N GLU A 139 -1.87 -12.36 7.70
CA GLU A 139 -2.42 -11.85 8.96
C GLU A 139 -2.22 -10.34 9.11
N LYS A 140 -1.20 -9.77 8.46
CA LYS A 140 -0.91 -8.33 8.47
C LYS A 140 -1.69 -7.56 7.41
N LEU A 141 -2.42 -8.25 6.53
CA LEU A 141 -3.21 -7.60 5.50
C LEU A 141 -4.55 -7.15 6.03
N GLU A 142 -4.90 -5.91 5.70
CA GLU A 142 -6.25 -5.38 5.87
C GLU A 142 -6.98 -5.39 4.53
N ALA A 143 -8.17 -5.99 4.53
CA ALA A 143 -9.06 -5.94 3.37
C ALA A 143 -10.01 -4.76 3.55
N PRO A 144 -10.37 -4.06 2.46
CA PRO A 144 -11.44 -3.07 2.50
C PRO A 144 -12.74 -3.63 3.08
N ASP A 145 -13.47 -2.79 3.80
CA ASP A 145 -14.83 -3.07 4.22
C ASP A 145 -15.82 -2.90 3.06
N GLU A 146 -15.62 -1.88 2.23
CA GLU A 146 -16.42 -1.64 1.03
C GLU A 146 -15.56 -1.29 -0.19
N ILE A 147 -16.09 -1.59 -1.37
CA ILE A 147 -15.58 -1.13 -2.66
C ILE A 147 -16.73 -0.41 -3.39
N ASN A 148 -16.51 0.85 -3.76
CA ASN A 148 -17.53 1.74 -4.32
C ASN A 148 -18.82 1.78 -3.48
N GLY A 149 -18.68 1.73 -2.15
CA GLY A 149 -19.81 1.72 -1.21
C GLY A 149 -20.56 0.39 -1.11
N GLN A 150 -20.07 -0.67 -1.78
CA GLN A 150 -20.62 -2.01 -1.64
C GLN A 150 -19.80 -2.83 -0.63
N PRO A 151 -20.44 -3.42 0.40
CA PRO A 151 -19.74 -4.14 1.44
C PRO A 151 -19.15 -5.46 0.94
N LEU A 152 -17.90 -5.73 1.31
CA LEU A 152 -17.26 -7.02 1.09
C LEU A 152 -17.72 -8.03 2.14
N THR A 153 -18.14 -9.21 1.70
CA THR A 153 -18.44 -10.34 2.59
C THR A 153 -17.18 -10.86 3.27
N PRO A 154 -17.29 -11.59 4.39
CA PRO A 154 -16.13 -12.22 5.03
C PRO A 154 -15.32 -13.12 4.09
N GLU A 155 -16.01 -13.83 3.18
CA GLU A 155 -15.36 -14.66 2.17
C GLU A 155 -14.59 -13.82 1.14
N GLN A 156 -15.18 -12.71 0.67
CA GLN A 156 -14.51 -11.78 -0.24
C GLN A 156 -13.28 -11.14 0.42
N LYS A 157 -13.38 -10.72 1.68
CA LYS A 157 -12.22 -10.20 2.43
C LYS A 157 -11.11 -11.23 2.54
N ALA A 158 -11.44 -12.49 2.85
CA ALA A 158 -10.46 -13.57 2.90
C ALA A 158 -9.82 -13.84 1.52
N LYS A 159 -10.60 -13.83 0.44
CA LYS A 159 -10.08 -13.93 -0.94
C LYS A 159 -9.13 -12.78 -1.27
N PHE A 160 -9.51 -11.55 -0.93
CA PHE A 160 -8.69 -10.36 -1.15
C PHE A 160 -7.33 -10.48 -0.48
N LYS A 161 -7.28 -10.83 0.83
CA LYS A 161 -6.02 -11.01 1.57
C LYS A 161 -5.13 -12.12 0.99
N ARG A 162 -5.72 -13.08 0.28
CA ARG A 162 -5.01 -14.17 -0.41
C ARG A 162 -4.62 -13.83 -1.85
N GLY A 163 -4.70 -12.55 -2.24
CA GLY A 163 -4.38 -12.14 -3.61
C GLY A 163 -5.34 -12.69 -4.65
N LYS A 164 -6.56 -13.10 -4.28
CA LYS A 164 -7.58 -13.57 -5.22
C LYS A 164 -8.48 -12.44 -5.68
N GLU A 165 -8.98 -12.57 -6.91
CA GLU A 165 -9.96 -11.64 -7.45
C GLU A 165 -11.27 -11.68 -6.64
N VAL A 166 -11.77 -10.49 -6.35
CA VAL A 166 -13.03 -10.25 -5.66
C VAL A 166 -13.87 -9.33 -6.53
N GLU A 167 -15.07 -9.79 -6.88
CA GLU A 167 -16.04 -9.01 -7.64
C GLU A 167 -17.17 -8.52 -6.73
N VAL A 168 -17.52 -7.23 -6.83
CA VAL A 168 -18.71 -6.65 -6.20
C VAL A 168 -19.83 -6.47 -7.23
N ALA A 169 -21.06 -6.27 -6.77
CA ALA A 169 -22.28 -6.31 -7.58
C ALA A 169 -22.34 -5.27 -8.71
N ASP A 170 -21.60 -4.16 -8.62
CA ASP A 170 -21.50 -3.20 -9.73
C ASP A 170 -20.56 -3.68 -10.86
N GLY A 171 -19.95 -4.86 -10.73
CA GLY A 171 -18.97 -5.43 -11.66
C GLY A 171 -17.52 -4.96 -11.43
N THR A 172 -17.25 -4.21 -10.36
CA THR A 172 -15.86 -3.89 -9.98
C THR A 172 -15.19 -5.15 -9.46
N LYS A 173 -14.04 -5.48 -10.06
CA LYS A 173 -13.16 -6.56 -9.64
C LYS A 173 -11.91 -5.96 -9.02
N VAL A 174 -11.49 -6.49 -7.89
CA VAL A 174 -10.29 -6.07 -7.18
C VAL A 174 -9.44 -7.25 -6.73
N GLN A 175 -8.14 -7.03 -6.61
CA GLN A 175 -7.16 -8.00 -6.12
C GLN A 175 -6.09 -7.26 -5.32
N TYR A 176 -5.70 -7.78 -4.16
CA TYR A 176 -4.53 -7.29 -3.43
C TYR A 176 -3.25 -7.48 -4.25
N THR A 177 -2.29 -6.57 -4.13
CA THR A 177 -0.92 -6.79 -4.61
C THR A 177 0.09 -5.96 -3.80
N ALA A 178 1.25 -6.53 -3.51
CA ALA A 178 2.39 -5.84 -2.92
C ALA A 178 3.29 -5.15 -3.97
N THR A 179 3.09 -5.47 -5.25
CA THR A 179 4.00 -5.06 -6.35
C THR A 179 3.85 -3.59 -6.76
N ASN A 180 2.80 -2.90 -6.31
CA ASN A 180 2.53 -1.52 -6.69
C ASN A 180 2.13 -0.65 -5.49
N ARG A 181 2.25 0.67 -5.66
CA ARG A 181 2.00 1.68 -4.61
C ARG A 181 0.57 1.73 -4.10
N ASN A 182 -0.39 1.34 -4.94
CA ASN A 182 -1.81 1.37 -4.59
C ASN A 182 -2.21 0.20 -3.69
N GLY A 183 -1.43 -0.89 -3.63
CA GLY A 183 -1.77 -2.08 -2.86
C GLY A 183 -2.92 -2.90 -3.45
N ILE A 184 -3.42 -2.51 -4.64
CA ILE A 184 -4.60 -3.06 -5.26
C ILE A 184 -4.47 -3.01 -6.79
N ARG A 185 -5.03 -4.02 -7.47
CA ARG A 185 -5.33 -4.03 -8.90
C ARG A 185 -6.84 -4.09 -9.08
N ALA A 186 -7.31 -3.51 -10.18
CA ALA A 186 -8.72 -3.53 -10.51
C ALA A 186 -8.95 -3.51 -12.02
N ASN A 187 -10.12 -3.99 -12.45
CA ASN A 187 -10.57 -3.81 -13.83
C ASN A 187 -10.92 -2.35 -14.16
N ARG A 188 -11.01 -1.48 -13.15
CA ARG A 188 -11.34 -0.04 -13.27
C ARG A 188 -10.14 0.88 -13.01
N LEU A 189 -10.18 2.07 -13.60
CA LEU A 189 -9.14 3.10 -13.45
C LEU A 189 -9.20 3.87 -12.13
N ALA A 190 -10.39 3.93 -11.53
CA ALA A 190 -10.63 4.57 -10.25
C ALA A 190 -11.62 3.75 -9.43
N LEU A 191 -11.42 3.72 -8.12
CA LEU A 191 -12.36 3.15 -7.16
C LEU A 191 -12.24 3.87 -5.81
N ILE A 192 -13.27 3.72 -4.99
CA ILE A 192 -13.25 4.14 -3.59
C ILE A 192 -13.28 2.88 -2.74
N ALA A 193 -12.28 2.68 -1.89
CA ALA A 193 -12.32 1.67 -0.85
C ALA A 193 -12.63 2.34 0.48
N SER A 194 -13.28 1.64 1.40
CA SER A 194 -13.45 2.13 2.77
C SER A 194 -13.01 1.11 3.81
N ILE A 195 -12.61 1.60 4.97
CA ILE A 195 -12.36 0.79 6.17
C ILE A 195 -13.17 1.40 7.32
N VAL A 196 -13.88 0.54 8.05
CA VAL A 196 -14.68 0.85 9.22
C VAL A 196 -13.86 0.55 10.46
N PHE A 197 -13.59 1.58 11.26
CA PHE A 197 -12.82 1.43 12.50
C PHE A 197 -13.36 2.38 13.58
N ASP A 198 -13.53 1.86 14.80
CA ASP A 198 -13.85 2.60 16.03
C ASP A 198 -14.92 3.72 15.88
N GLY A 199 -15.99 3.42 15.14
CA GLY A 199 -17.16 4.30 15.02
C GLY A 199 -17.11 5.31 13.86
N GLY A 200 -16.12 5.21 12.95
CA GLY A 200 -16.05 6.03 11.74
C GLY A 200 -15.67 5.22 10.49
N ILE A 201 -15.96 5.78 9.32
CA ILE A 201 -15.59 5.24 8.01
C ILE A 201 -14.45 6.08 7.45
N SER A 202 -13.32 5.44 7.11
CA SER A 202 -12.22 6.08 6.40
C SER A 202 -12.27 5.69 4.93
N TYR A 203 -12.24 6.66 4.03
CA TYR A 203 -12.28 6.43 2.59
C TYR A 203 -10.90 6.58 1.95
N LEU A 204 -10.54 5.63 1.10
CA LEU A 204 -9.35 5.64 0.25
C LEU A 204 -9.78 5.81 -1.20
N LEU A 205 -9.38 6.93 -1.78
CA LEU A 205 -9.64 7.25 -3.18
C LEU A 205 -8.44 6.82 -4.03
N PHE A 206 -8.68 5.87 -4.91
CA PHE A 206 -7.66 5.38 -5.83
C PHE A 206 -7.91 5.91 -7.24
N HIS A 207 -6.85 6.45 -7.85
CA HIS A 207 -6.81 6.86 -9.25
C HIS A 207 -5.62 6.21 -9.95
N GLY A 208 -5.73 5.98 -11.26
CA GLY A 208 -4.65 5.38 -12.05
C GLY A 208 -4.29 3.97 -11.57
N ILE A 209 -5.29 3.21 -11.13
CA ILE A 209 -5.09 1.84 -10.65
C ILE A 209 -4.60 0.97 -11.81
N LYS A 210 -3.60 0.12 -11.56
CA LYS A 210 -3.13 -0.83 -12.57
C LYS A 210 -4.18 -1.93 -12.80
N ALA A 211 -4.40 -2.29 -14.07
CA ALA A 211 -5.20 -3.45 -14.45
C ALA A 211 -4.63 -4.76 -13.88
N PHE A 212 -5.42 -5.83 -13.97
CA PHE A 212 -4.92 -7.19 -13.73
C PHE A 212 -3.80 -7.54 -14.72
N ILE A 213 -2.86 -8.37 -14.30
CA ILE A 213 -1.76 -8.80 -15.17
C ILE A 213 -2.33 -9.52 -16.40
N GLY A 214 -1.80 -9.18 -17.57
CA GLY A 214 -2.26 -9.73 -18.84
C GLY A 214 -3.59 -9.15 -19.34
N GLN A 215 -4.23 -8.25 -18.59
CA GLN A 215 -5.51 -7.65 -18.95
C GLN A 215 -5.35 -6.15 -19.23
N LYS A 216 -6.21 -5.61 -20.12
CA LYS A 216 -6.43 -4.17 -20.23
C LYS A 216 -7.59 -3.81 -19.31
N HIS A 217 -7.68 -2.54 -18.92
CA HIS A 217 -8.91 -2.07 -18.30
C HIS A 217 -10.09 -2.25 -19.26
N ASP A 218 -11.26 -2.56 -18.71
CA ASP A 218 -12.48 -2.73 -19.49
C ASP A 218 -12.77 -1.45 -20.29
N ALA A 219 -13.38 -1.53 -21.47
CA ALA A 219 -13.76 -0.32 -22.22
C ALA A 219 -14.68 0.61 -21.39
N ALA A 220 -15.49 0.02 -20.50
CA ALA A 220 -16.33 0.68 -19.51
C ALA A 220 -15.56 1.24 -18.29
N SER A 221 -14.26 0.95 -18.12
CA SER A 221 -13.44 1.48 -17.02
C SER A 221 -13.24 3.00 -17.05
N SER A 222 -13.47 3.62 -18.20
CA SER A 222 -13.49 5.08 -18.37
C SER A 222 -14.79 5.70 -17.83
N GLU A 223 -15.87 4.92 -17.76
CA GLU A 223 -17.14 5.33 -17.18
C GLU A 223 -17.15 4.92 -15.71
N LEU A 224 -17.00 5.92 -14.83
CA LEU A 224 -17.18 5.73 -13.40
C LEU A 224 -18.58 5.14 -13.13
N SER A 225 -18.67 4.03 -12.38
CA SER A 225 -19.96 3.43 -12.04
C SER A 225 -20.84 4.39 -11.28
N GLN A 226 -22.15 4.13 -11.30
CA GLN A 226 -23.09 4.88 -10.49
C GLN A 226 -22.71 4.78 -9.00
N ASP A 227 -22.39 3.59 -8.54
CA ASP A 227 -21.96 3.31 -7.16
C ASP A 227 -20.70 4.09 -6.76
N TYR A 228 -19.72 4.23 -7.66
CA TYR A 228 -18.56 5.10 -7.44
C TYR A 228 -18.99 6.56 -7.25
N LYS A 229 -19.85 7.09 -8.15
CA LYS A 229 -20.30 8.48 -8.12
C LYS A 229 -21.10 8.78 -6.85
N ASP A 230 -22.00 7.88 -6.48
CA ASP A 230 -22.84 7.98 -5.29
C ASP A 230 -21.98 7.94 -4.03
N THR A 231 -20.98 7.05 -3.98
CA THR A 231 -20.03 6.96 -2.86
C THR A 231 -19.17 8.22 -2.75
N LEU A 232 -18.70 8.76 -3.87
CA LEU A 232 -17.96 10.03 -3.88
C LEU A 232 -18.79 11.18 -3.32
N GLN A 233 -20.09 11.22 -3.62
CA GLN A 233 -20.99 12.24 -3.07
C GLN A 233 -21.21 12.06 -1.57
N LYS A 234 -21.40 10.82 -1.09
CA LYS A 234 -21.51 10.52 0.35
C LYS A 234 -20.26 10.94 1.11
N MET A 235 -19.07 10.63 0.57
CA MET A 235 -17.78 11.02 1.15
C MET A 235 -17.67 12.54 1.30
N LYS A 236 -18.03 13.31 0.26
CA LYS A 236 -18.03 14.78 0.31
C LYS A 236 -18.96 15.33 1.38
N GLN A 237 -20.19 14.79 1.47
CA GLN A 237 -21.16 15.19 2.50
C GLN A 237 -20.68 14.88 3.92
N GLN A 238 -19.95 13.79 4.12
CA GLN A 238 -19.38 13.45 5.42
C GLN A 238 -18.24 14.39 5.80
N GLN A 239 -17.34 14.71 4.87
CA GLN A 239 -16.27 15.70 5.10
C GLN A 239 -16.80 17.09 5.43
N GLU A 240 -17.95 17.48 4.86
CA GLU A 240 -18.60 18.75 5.20
C GLU A 240 -19.23 18.76 6.62
N LYS A 241 -19.70 17.60 7.10
CA LYS A 241 -20.33 17.46 8.42
C LYS A 241 -19.32 17.26 9.55
N GLU A 242 -18.23 16.57 9.25
CA GLU A 242 -17.11 16.28 10.17
C GLU A 242 -15.81 16.67 9.46
N PRO A 243 -15.51 17.98 9.33
CA PRO A 243 -14.23 18.40 8.77
C PRO A 243 -13.11 17.77 9.58
N ALA A 244 -12.07 17.30 8.90
CA ALA A 244 -10.89 16.74 9.56
C ALA A 244 -10.46 17.69 10.68
N PRO A 245 -10.13 17.18 11.89
CA PRO A 245 -9.68 18.04 12.97
C PRO A 245 -8.52 18.88 12.45
N VAL A 246 -8.63 20.21 12.61
CA VAL A 246 -7.51 21.11 12.34
C VAL A 246 -6.40 20.67 13.28
N LEU A 247 -5.34 20.08 12.72
CA LEU A 247 -4.10 19.82 13.45
C LEU A 247 -3.55 21.18 13.86
N ASP A 248 -3.76 21.53 15.13
CA ASP A 248 -3.11 22.67 15.75
C ASP A 248 -1.62 22.33 15.89
N LEU A 249 -0.83 22.73 14.89
CA LEU A 249 0.62 22.61 14.88
C LEU A 249 1.28 23.73 15.69
N SER A 250 0.51 24.64 16.31
CA SER A 250 1.03 25.56 17.32
C SER A 250 1.12 24.78 18.63
N GLY A 251 2.33 24.39 19.02
CA GLY A 251 2.59 23.65 20.25
C GLY A 251 2.35 24.47 21.52
N ASP A 252 1.14 24.99 21.73
CA ASP A 252 0.74 25.62 22.98
C ASP A 252 0.09 24.58 23.89
N ASP A 253 0.94 23.96 24.71
CA ASP A 253 0.60 22.97 25.73
C ASP A 253 -0.09 23.59 26.95
N LYS A 254 -1.22 24.29 26.74
CA LYS A 254 -2.03 24.83 27.83
C LYS A 254 -3.50 24.53 27.65
N THR A 255 -3.97 23.69 28.59
CA THR A 255 -5.36 23.46 29.03
C THR A 255 -6.17 22.35 28.34
N ARG A 256 -5.71 21.10 28.50
CA ARG A 256 -6.64 19.96 28.63
C ARG A 256 -7.20 19.92 30.05
N THR A 257 -8.19 20.77 30.35
CA THR A 257 -9.04 20.56 31.53
C THR A 257 -9.96 19.36 31.27
N ASN A 258 -9.66 18.25 31.95
CA ASN A 258 -10.56 17.12 32.12
C ASN A 258 -11.89 17.59 32.73
N SER A 259 -12.97 17.57 31.95
CA SER A 259 -14.30 17.41 32.53
C SER A 259 -14.86 16.05 32.13
N ARG A 260 -14.65 15.07 33.00
CA ARG A 260 -15.50 13.88 33.08
C ARG A 260 -16.94 14.35 33.31
N ARG A 261 -17.82 14.14 32.34
CA ARG A 261 -19.27 14.16 32.61
C ARG A 261 -19.66 12.82 33.22
N SER A 262 -19.84 12.84 34.53
CA SER A 262 -20.71 11.92 35.24
C SER A 262 -22.13 12.49 35.25
N ARG A 263 -23.07 11.69 34.72
CA ARG A 263 -24.54 11.81 34.72
C ARG A 263 -25.16 12.86 33.80
#